data_AF-A0A965RXA7-F1
#
_entry.id   AF-A0A965RXA7-F1
#
_cell.length_a   1.000
_cell.length_b   1.000
_cell.length_c   1.000
_cell.angle_alpha   90.00
_cell.angle_beta   90.00
_cell.angle_gamma   90.00
#
_symmetry.space_group_name_H-M   'P 1'
#
loop_
_entity.id
_entity.type
_entity.pdbx_description
1 polymer ?
#
loop_
_entity_poly.entity_id
_entity_poly.type
_entity_poly.pdbx_seq_one_letter_code
_entity_poly.pdbx_strand_id
1 'polypeptide(L)'
;MSEDNLNQLEAHLLTLGRQELALERKIQELLIITQEFGRTNRFPEADQAWQLREHLRTELAILQANITHIERTLYTARRQTNRP
;
A
#
# COMPACT_ATOMS: atom_id res chain seq x y z
N MET A 1 -11.70 -22.59 9.56
CA MET A 1 -11.19 -22.21 8.23
C MET A 1 -10.47 -23.40 7.65
N SER A 2 -10.63 -23.70 6.36
CA SER A 2 -9.82 -24.72 5.68
C SER A 2 -8.43 -24.18 5.34
N GLU A 3 -7.47 -25.07 5.13
CA GLU A 3 -6.12 -24.73 4.66
C GLU A 3 -6.15 -23.95 3.34
N ASP A 4 -7.07 -24.31 2.43
CA ASP A 4 -7.28 -23.61 1.16
C ASP A 4 -7.67 -22.13 1.36
N ASN A 5 -8.48 -21.82 2.38
CA ASN A 5 -8.86 -20.43 2.68
C ASN A 5 -7.67 -19.63 3.23
N LEU A 6 -6.76 -20.27 3.97
CA LEU A 6 -5.53 -19.63 4.46
C LEU A 6 -4.57 -19.35 3.30
N ASN A 7 -4.41 -20.30 2.39
CA ASN A 7 -3.59 -20.14 1.19
C ASN A 7 -4.13 -19.03 0.27
N GLN A 8 -5.45 -18.91 0.11
CA GLN A 8 -6.08 -17.82 -0.62
C GLN A 8 -5.81 -16.45 0.02
N LEU A 9 -5.87 -16.36 1.35
CA LEU A 9 -5.54 -15.12 2.07
C LEU A 9 -4.06 -14.73 1.93
N GLU A 10 -3.15 -15.70 1.95
CA GLU A 10 -1.72 -15.46 1.69
C GLU A 10 -1.49 -14.94 0.26
N ALA A 11 -2.13 -15.55 -0.74
CA ALA A 11 -2.07 -15.06 -2.12
C ALA A 11 -2.64 -13.64 -2.25
N HIS A 12 -3.69 -13.33 -1.50
CA HIS A 12 -4.26 -11.99 -1.45
C HIS A 12 -3.29 -10.98 -0.83
N LEU A 13 -2.65 -11.32 0.31
CA LEU A 13 -1.61 -10.49 0.93
C LEU A 13 -0.44 -10.22 -0.02
N LEU A 14 0.02 -11.21 -0.78
CA LEU A 14 1.06 -11.00 -1.79
C LEU A 14 0.63 -10.01 -2.87
N THR A 15 -0.64 -10.05 -3.28
CA THR A 15 -1.19 -9.11 -4.26
C THR A 15 -1.25 -7.70 -3.68
N LEU A 16 -1.72 -7.56 -2.45
CA LEU A 16 -1.77 -6.28 -1.73
C LEU A 16 -0.37 -5.69 -1.52
N GLY A 17 0.64 -6.50 -1.16
CA GLY A 17 2.02 -6.03 -1.02
C GLY A 17 2.63 -5.53 -2.34
N ARG A 18 2.24 -6.13 -3.48
CA ARG A 18 2.64 -5.59 -4.81
C ARG A 18 1.97 -4.25 -5.11
N GLN A 19 0.71 -4.08 -4.71
CA GLN A 19 0.01 -2.80 -4.85
C GLN A 19 0.62 -1.72 -3.95
N GLU A 20 0.98 -2.08 -2.72
CA GLU A 20 1.69 -1.21 -1.77
C GLU A 20 2.98 -0.68 -2.39
N LEU A 21 3.84 -1.58 -2.88
CA LEU A 21 5.10 -1.21 -3.55
C LEU A 21 4.87 -0.31 -4.78
N ALA A 22 3.82 -0.56 -5.55
CA ALA A 22 3.50 0.27 -6.71
C ALA A 22 3.07 1.69 -6.31
N LEU A 23 2.27 1.82 -5.24
CA LEU A 23 1.88 3.11 -4.67
C LEU A 23 3.08 3.87 -4.12
N GLU A 24 3.97 3.21 -3.39
CA GLU A 24 5.20 3.80 -2.87
C GLU A 24 6.07 4.37 -3.99
N ARG A 25 6.28 3.60 -5.07
CA ARG A 25 7.03 4.06 -6.26
C ARG A 25 6.39 5.30 -6.86
N LYS A 26 5.08 5.30 -7.05
CA LYS A 26 4.35 6.43 -7.63
C LYS A 26 4.40 7.68 -6.75
N ILE A 27 4.34 7.51 -5.43
CA ILE A 27 4.52 8.61 -4.46
C ILE A 27 5.93 9.22 -4.57
N GLN A 28 6.97 8.39 -4.75
CA GLN A 28 8.34 8.87 -4.95
C GLN A 28 8.51 9.59 -6.30
N GLU A 29 7.94 9.06 -7.37
CA GLU A 29 7.94 9.71 -8.70
C GLU A 29 7.29 11.09 -8.62
N LEU A 30 6.13 11.21 -7.98
CA LEU A 30 5.46 12.50 -7.81
C LEU A 30 6.25 13.48 -6.95
N LEU A 31 6.99 13.00 -5.94
CA LEU A 31 7.87 13.86 -5.15
C LEU A 31 8.97 14.47 -6.02
N ILE A 32 9.59 13.67 -6.91
CA ILE A 32 10.59 14.14 -7.85
C ILE A 32 9.98 15.18 -8.80
N ILE A 33 8.80 14.89 -9.38
CA ILE A 33 8.08 15.78 -10.29
C ILE A 33 7.76 17.12 -9.62
N THR A 34 7.23 17.11 -8.40
CA THR A 34 6.95 18.35 -7.64
C THR A 34 8.22 19.19 -7.46
N GLN A 35 9.36 18.58 -7.17
CA GLN A 35 10.64 19.29 -7.02
C GLN A 35 11.15 19.86 -8.35
N GLU A 36 11.04 19.12 -9.45
CA GLU A 36 11.43 19.59 -10.78
C GLU A 36 10.58 20.77 -11.26
N PHE A 37 9.26 20.71 -11.05
CA PHE A 37 8.36 21.81 -11.35
C PHE A 37 8.62 23.04 -10.47
N GLY A 38 8.89 22.84 -9.17
CA GLY A 38 9.32 23.93 -8.28
C GLY A 38 10.62 24.60 -8.76
N ARG A 39 11.61 23.82 -9.20
CA ARG A 39 12.88 24.35 -9.74
C ARG A 39 12.72 25.12 -11.05
N THR A 40 11.70 24.80 -11.83
CA THR A 40 11.40 25.44 -13.12
C THR A 40 10.33 26.53 -13.02
N ASN A 41 9.96 26.95 -11.79
CA ASN A 41 8.92 27.94 -11.51
C ASN A 41 7.52 27.58 -12.06
N ARG A 42 7.26 26.29 -12.28
CA ARG A 42 5.97 25.73 -12.69
C ARG A 42 5.12 25.39 -11.47
N PHE A 43 4.81 26.41 -10.67
CA PHE A 43 4.14 26.24 -9.38
C PHE A 43 2.76 25.56 -9.46
N PRO A 44 1.88 25.88 -10.43
CA PRO A 44 0.59 25.20 -10.54
C PRO A 44 0.72 23.68 -10.76
N GLU A 45 1.67 23.25 -11.58
CA GLU A 45 1.92 21.83 -11.84
C GLU A 45 2.61 21.15 -10.64
N ALA A 46 3.48 21.86 -9.93
CA ALA A 46 4.08 21.39 -8.69
C ALA A 46 3.00 21.11 -7.62
N ASP A 47 2.05 22.04 -7.47
CA ASP A 47 0.93 21.91 -6.54
C ASP A 47 0.01 20.74 -6.91
N GLN A 48 -0.30 20.57 -8.19
CA GLN A 48 -1.10 19.42 -8.67
C GLN A 48 -0.41 18.09 -8.37
N ALA A 49 0.89 17.97 -8.68
CA ALA A 49 1.67 16.77 -8.38
C ALA A 49 1.73 16.50 -6.87
N TRP A 50 1.85 17.54 -6.05
CA TRP A 50 1.82 17.43 -4.59
C TRP A 50 0.46 16.96 -4.07
N GLN A 51 -0.65 17.53 -4.56
CA GLN A 51 -2.00 17.11 -4.18
C GLN A 51 -2.25 15.64 -4.52
N LEU A 52 -1.86 15.21 -5.72
CA LEU A 52 -1.98 13.81 -6.12
C LEU A 52 -1.13 12.91 -5.23
N ARG A 53 0.09 13.34 -4.87
CA ARG A 53 0.96 12.59 -3.95
C ARG A 53 0.31 12.42 -2.58
N GLU A 54 -0.27 13.46 -2.00
CA GLU A 54 -0.93 13.38 -0.69
C GLU A 54 -2.18 12.50 -0.72
N HIS A 55 -2.92 12.51 -1.83
CA HIS A 55 -4.01 11.56 -2.05
C HIS A 55 -3.51 10.12 -2.04
N LEU A 56 -2.48 9.80 -2.82
CA LEU A 56 -1.91 8.44 -2.87
C LEU A 56 -1.31 7.99 -1.53
N ARG A 57 -0.75 8.92 -0.73
CA ARG A 57 -0.28 8.61 0.63
C ARG A 57 -1.42 8.18 1.55
N THR A 58 -2.60 8.77 1.38
CA THR A 58 -3.79 8.39 2.13
C THR A 58 -4.25 6.99 1.71
N GLU A 59 -4.27 6.70 0.41
CA GLU A 59 -4.59 5.36 -0.10
C GLU A 59 -3.60 4.30 0.40
N LEU A 60 -2.30 4.62 0.38
CA LEU A 60 -1.25 3.74 0.90
C LEU A 60 -1.46 3.42 2.38
N ALA A 61 -1.78 4.42 3.20
CA ALA A 61 -2.03 4.20 4.63
C ALA A 61 -3.24 3.29 4.89
N ILE A 62 -4.31 3.45 4.10
CA ILE A 62 -5.49 2.58 4.17
C ILE A 62 -5.13 1.15 3.77
N LEU A 63 -4.36 0.98 2.68
CA LEU A 63 -3.90 -0.32 2.22
C LEU A 63 -3.03 -1.02 3.28
N GLN A 64 -2.09 -0.30 3.89
CA GLN A 64 -1.22 -0.80 4.97
C GLN A 64 -2.01 -1.25 6.19
N ALA A 65 -3.04 -0.49 6.57
CA ALA A 65 -3.94 -0.88 7.66
C ALA A 65 -4.70 -2.17 7.33
N ASN A 66 -5.17 -2.32 6.09
CA ASN A 66 -5.86 -3.53 5.62
C ASN A 66 -4.93 -4.75 5.61
N ILE A 67 -3.70 -4.60 5.09
CA ILE A 67 -2.68 -5.65 5.11
C ILE A 67 -2.43 -6.10 6.55
N THR A 68 -2.17 -5.16 7.46
CA THR A 68 -1.93 -5.44 8.89
C THR A 68 -3.11 -6.21 9.52
N HIS A 69 -4.35 -5.83 9.19
CA HIS A 69 -5.53 -6.51 9.70
C HIS A 69 -5.63 -7.96 9.20
N ILE A 70 -5.36 -8.19 7.91
CA ILE A 70 -5.38 -9.52 7.30
C ILE A 70 -4.26 -10.39 7.87
N GLU A 71 -3.04 -9.86 8.02
CA GLU A 71 -1.91 -10.58 8.62
C GLU A 71 -2.21 -11.04 10.05
N ARG A 72 -2.82 -10.19 10.88
CA ARG A 72 -3.26 -10.56 12.24
C ARG A 72 -4.33 -11.66 12.22
N THR A 73 -5.25 -11.58 11.27
CA THR A 73 -6.30 -12.60 11.10
C THR A 73 -5.70 -13.93 10.67
N LEU A 74 -4.76 -13.91 9.73
CA LEU A 74 -4.05 -15.11 9.29
C LEU A 74 -3.22 -15.74 10.42
N TYR A 75 -2.50 -14.92 11.20
CA TYR A 75 -1.73 -15.38 12.35
C TYR A 75 -2.60 -16.07 13.39
N THR A 76 -3.75 -15.46 13.75
CA THR A 76 -4.67 -16.05 14.72
C THR A 76 -5.30 -17.35 14.21
N ALA A 77 -5.70 -17.39 12.93
CA ALA A 77 -6.25 -18.58 12.30
C ALA A 77 -5.24 -19.74 12.26
N ARG A 78 -3.98 -19.49 11.85
CA ARG A 78 -2.91 -20.50 11.84
C ARG A 78 -2.58 -21.04 13.23
N ARG A 79 -2.68 -20.19 14.26
CA ARG A 79 -2.43 -20.62 15.64
C ARG A 79 -3.54 -21.52 16.18
N GLN A 80 -4.76 -21.40 15.67
CA GLN A 80 -5.89 -22.26 16.03
C GLN A 80 -5.84 -23.60 15.31
N THR A 81 -5.42 -23.63 14.04
CA THR A 81 -5.31 -24.88 13.27
C THR A 81 -4.11 -25.74 13.70
N ASN A 82 -3.07 -25.14 14.27
CA ASN A 82 -1.88 -25.84 14.78
C ASN A 82 -1.99 -26.27 16.27
N ARG A 83 -3.18 -26.20 16.90
CA ARG A 83 -3.37 -26.76 18.25
C ARG A 83 -3.55 -28.29 18.15
N PRO A 84 -2.79 -29.09 18.93
CA PRO A 84 -2.86 -30.54 18.92
C PRO A 84 -4.21 -31.08 19.40
#